data_AF-A0A976LFZ8-F1
#
_entry.id   AF-A0A976LFZ8-F1
#
_cell.length_a   1.000
_cell.length_b   1.000
_cell.length_c   1.000
_cell.angle_alpha   90.00
_cell.angle_beta   90.00
_cell.angle_gamma   90.00
#
_symmetry.space_group_name_H-M   'P 1'
#
loop_
_entity.id
_entity.type
_entity.pdbx_description
1 polymer ?
#
loop_
_entity_poly.entity_id
_entity_poly.type
_entity_poly.pdbx_seq_one_letter_code
_entity_poly.pdbx_strand_id
1 'polypeptide(L)'
;MKSFLFVTLLLTLVCSAGADESPGMFPLVGYNEHRTNLSGGRQPNISTNRAMVVQADGTGRREIGGELVNEAGAWTQFAGWSPDGKTAVVLRGWQSAENALWEEEHKTFRFTPEGWLVDSYLVDVATEKAENVTAIERISFYNSGLFFWPNDPTKLGFTALIDGNSKPFCMDRDGRNKTDLTKNSNGFAYGFSSSPDGSRISYHENYQVYLADADGSNRIHVQTGHPFVFAPRWSPDGQWLLFVSGEHYNCHPHIVKVDGTGLKKLADRGGYRGVTEFLDVFDYHGGSSDVPVWSIDGQSVFYTAKVGNNVELFRVTLDGRAEQLTHSAEGTLHYHATPSPDGQWIVYGSKRSGVRNLFVMCLSDRKEHALTDVSVGHAAMHAFWQPRERGQDSLFCSALGE
;
A
#
# COMPACT_ATOMS: atom_id res chain seq x y z
N MET A 1 18.70 40.12 -66.49
CA MET A 1 19.72 40.05 -65.42
C MET A 1 19.06 40.45 -64.12
N LYS A 2 19.14 39.58 -63.11
CA LYS A 2 18.34 39.60 -61.88
C LYS A 2 18.91 40.63 -60.89
N SER A 3 18.08 41.54 -60.41
CA SER A 3 18.36 42.36 -59.22
C SER A 3 17.85 41.62 -57.98
N PHE A 4 18.74 41.35 -57.03
CA PHE A 4 18.41 40.80 -55.72
C PHE A 4 17.89 41.91 -54.82
N LEU A 5 16.65 41.78 -54.35
CA LEU A 5 16.08 42.60 -53.28
C LEU A 5 16.34 41.88 -51.95
N PHE A 6 17.10 42.52 -51.05
CA PHE A 6 17.25 42.08 -49.66
C PHE A 6 15.97 42.45 -48.90
N VAL A 7 15.24 41.44 -48.41
CA VAL A 7 14.14 41.64 -47.46
C VAL A 7 14.72 41.50 -46.06
N THR A 8 14.84 42.62 -45.34
CA THR A 8 15.16 42.64 -43.91
C THR A 8 13.90 42.27 -43.14
N LEU A 9 13.84 41.03 -42.62
CA LEU A 9 12.77 40.59 -41.74
C LEU A 9 13.01 41.16 -40.33
N LEU A 10 12.26 42.20 -39.97
CA LEU A 10 12.21 42.73 -38.61
C LEU A 10 11.42 41.72 -37.75
N LEU A 11 12.10 40.88 -36.97
CA LEU A 11 11.44 40.09 -35.92
C LEU A 11 11.05 41.05 -34.78
N THR A 12 9.77 41.36 -34.69
CA THR A 12 9.17 41.90 -33.46
C THR A 12 9.24 40.82 -32.39
N LEU A 13 10.06 41.05 -31.36
CA LEU A 13 10.00 40.31 -30.09
C LEU A 13 8.62 40.59 -29.47
N VAL A 14 7.69 39.66 -29.64
CA VAL A 14 6.57 39.55 -28.72
C VAL A 14 7.13 38.80 -27.53
N CYS A 15 7.34 39.50 -26.41
CA CYS A 15 7.46 38.86 -25.11
C CYS A 15 6.14 38.10 -24.87
N SER A 16 6.10 36.81 -25.19
CA SER A 16 5.12 35.93 -24.56
C SER A 16 5.55 35.84 -23.11
N ALA A 17 4.77 36.43 -22.21
CA ALA A 17 4.78 36.06 -20.81
C ALA A 17 4.64 34.54 -20.76
N GLY A 18 5.74 33.87 -20.44
CA GLY A 18 5.81 32.42 -20.34
C GLY A 18 5.17 31.97 -19.04
N ALA A 19 4.49 30.83 -19.14
CA ALA A 19 3.86 30.05 -18.08
C ALA A 19 2.60 30.66 -17.45
N ASP A 20 1.44 30.26 -17.99
CA ASP A 20 0.31 29.91 -17.13
C ASP A 20 0.81 28.87 -16.11
N GLU A 21 1.19 29.34 -14.92
CA GLU A 21 1.31 28.49 -13.74
C GLU A 21 -0.10 27.99 -13.39
N SER A 22 -0.50 26.89 -14.00
CA SER A 22 -1.58 26.09 -13.42
C SER A 22 -1.09 25.68 -12.03
N PRO A 23 -1.78 26.06 -10.93
CA PRO A 23 -1.34 25.69 -9.59
C PRO A 23 -1.13 24.18 -9.59
N GLY A 24 0.10 23.77 -9.28
CA GLY A 24 0.52 22.38 -9.37
C GLY A 24 -0.42 21.52 -8.55
N MET A 25 -1.34 20.83 -9.21
CA MET A 25 -2.34 20.00 -8.57
C MET A 25 -1.61 19.03 -7.66
N PHE A 26 -1.94 19.04 -6.37
CA PHE A 26 -1.24 18.20 -5.41
C PHE A 26 -1.47 16.70 -5.75
N PRO A 27 -0.52 15.74 -5.58
CA PRO A 27 -0.75 14.35 -5.94
C PRO A 27 -1.87 13.81 -5.08
N LEU A 28 -2.62 12.90 -5.67
CA LEU A 28 -3.63 12.19 -4.92
C LEU A 28 -2.97 11.20 -3.98
N VAL A 29 -3.58 11.04 -2.82
CA VAL A 29 -3.34 9.96 -1.89
C VAL A 29 -4.62 9.16 -1.80
N GLY A 30 -4.56 7.89 -2.18
CA GLY A 30 -5.64 6.93 -1.96
C GLY A 30 -5.56 6.41 -0.53
N TYR A 31 -6.69 6.26 0.15
CA TYR A 31 -6.73 5.77 1.52
C TYR A 31 -8.10 5.16 1.87
N ASN A 32 -8.26 4.74 3.11
CA ASN A 32 -9.47 4.11 3.61
C ASN A 32 -10.05 4.87 4.78
N GLU A 33 -11.36 5.05 4.78
CA GLU A 33 -12.10 5.60 5.92
C GLU A 33 -13.25 4.68 6.33
N HIS A 34 -13.46 4.55 7.64
CA HIS A 34 -14.61 3.83 8.19
C HIS A 34 -15.00 4.37 9.57
N ARG A 35 -16.17 3.93 10.02
CA ARG A 35 -16.68 4.14 11.38
C ARG A 35 -16.11 3.10 12.32
N THR A 36 -15.91 3.50 13.57
CA THR A 36 -15.32 2.71 14.64
C THR A 36 -16.28 2.67 15.84
N ASN A 37 -16.13 1.66 16.69
CA ASN A 37 -16.92 1.47 17.92
C ASN A 37 -18.45 1.39 17.73
N LEU A 38 -18.92 0.93 16.55
CA LEU A 38 -20.34 0.66 16.34
C LEU A 38 -20.83 -0.54 17.15
N SER A 39 -22.07 -0.49 17.60
CA SER A 39 -22.73 -1.62 18.27
C SER A 39 -22.90 -2.79 17.32
N GLY A 40 -22.90 -4.02 17.86
CA GLY A 40 -23.01 -5.25 17.06
C GLY A 40 -21.68 -5.84 16.61
N GLY A 41 -20.55 -5.34 17.12
CA GLY A 41 -19.24 -5.96 16.94
C GLY A 41 -18.50 -5.51 15.68
N ARG A 42 -17.74 -6.40 15.07
CA ARG A 42 -16.82 -6.14 13.95
C ARG A 42 -17.56 -5.76 12.67
N GLN A 43 -18.59 -6.52 12.28
CA GLN A 43 -19.20 -6.33 10.95
C GLN A 43 -19.82 -4.93 10.74
N PRO A 44 -20.53 -4.33 11.73
CA PRO A 44 -21.08 -2.99 11.56
C PRO A 44 -20.01 -1.95 11.23
N ASN A 45 -18.84 -2.05 11.83
CA ASN A 45 -17.69 -1.18 11.52
C ASN A 45 -17.18 -1.43 10.09
N ILE A 46 -16.96 -2.70 9.73
CA ILE A 46 -16.40 -3.07 8.41
C ILE A 46 -17.29 -2.64 7.25
N SER A 47 -18.61 -2.81 7.38
CA SER A 47 -19.57 -2.42 6.34
C SER A 47 -19.53 -0.93 5.98
N THR A 48 -18.91 -0.10 6.84
CA THR A 48 -18.75 1.34 6.61
C THR A 48 -17.43 1.70 5.93
N ASN A 49 -16.54 0.75 5.65
CA ASN A 49 -15.27 1.04 5.01
C ASN A 49 -15.46 1.49 3.58
N ARG A 50 -14.81 2.61 3.25
CA ARG A 50 -14.83 3.26 1.94
C ARG A 50 -13.43 3.51 1.46
N ALA A 51 -13.20 3.22 0.18
CA ALA A 51 -12.04 3.67 -0.55
C ALA A 51 -12.18 5.18 -0.84
N MET A 52 -11.17 5.95 -0.47
CA MET A 52 -11.16 7.41 -0.57
C MET A 52 -9.94 7.87 -1.36
N VAL A 53 -10.04 9.04 -1.97
CA VAL A 53 -8.90 9.80 -2.49
C VAL A 53 -8.93 11.22 -1.94
N VAL A 54 -7.76 11.81 -1.75
CA VAL A 54 -7.58 13.19 -1.26
C VAL A 54 -6.33 13.78 -1.89
N GLN A 55 -6.28 15.08 -2.11
CA GLN A 55 -5.04 15.76 -2.50
C GLN A 55 -4.07 15.79 -1.31
N ALA A 56 -2.76 15.77 -1.57
CA ALA A 56 -1.76 15.71 -0.50
C ALA A 56 -1.73 16.92 0.44
N ASP A 57 -2.39 18.03 0.07
CA ASP A 57 -2.65 19.19 0.93
C ASP A 57 -3.89 19.01 1.85
N GLY A 58 -4.61 17.89 1.74
CA GLY A 58 -5.84 17.59 2.48
C GLY A 58 -7.13 18.03 1.78
N THR A 59 -7.05 18.69 0.63
CA THR A 59 -8.25 19.17 -0.09
C THR A 59 -8.79 18.14 -1.08
N GLY A 60 -9.96 18.42 -1.68
CA GLY A 60 -10.52 17.57 -2.75
C GLY A 60 -10.86 16.13 -2.33
N ARG A 61 -11.02 15.89 -1.03
CA ARG A 61 -11.39 14.58 -0.47
C ARG A 61 -12.71 14.08 -1.07
N ARG A 62 -12.71 12.84 -1.57
CA ARG A 62 -13.91 12.16 -2.12
C ARG A 62 -13.80 10.64 -2.06
N GLU A 63 -14.94 9.97 -2.13
CA GLU A 63 -15.04 8.51 -2.26
C GLU A 63 -14.69 8.07 -3.70
N ILE A 64 -14.20 6.83 -3.85
CA ILE A 64 -13.99 6.19 -5.15
C ILE A 64 -14.64 4.79 -5.17
N GLY A 65 -15.38 4.48 -6.24
CA GLY A 65 -16.08 3.21 -6.37
C GLY A 65 -17.34 3.09 -5.49
N GLY A 66 -18.03 4.20 -5.23
CA GLY A 66 -19.23 4.19 -4.38
C GLY A 66 -20.40 3.34 -4.92
N GLU A 67 -20.45 3.09 -6.23
CA GLU A 67 -21.41 2.17 -6.82
C GLU A 67 -21.21 0.70 -6.37
N LEU A 68 -20.02 0.36 -5.86
CA LEU A 68 -19.67 -1.00 -5.44
C LEU A 68 -20.25 -1.39 -4.07
N VAL A 69 -20.83 -0.42 -3.35
CA VAL A 69 -21.41 -0.60 -2.01
C VAL A 69 -22.92 -0.39 -1.95
N ASN A 70 -23.61 -0.56 -3.09
CA ASN A 70 -25.08 -0.49 -3.17
C ASN A 70 -25.81 -1.67 -2.50
N GLU A 71 -25.06 -2.69 -2.05
CA GLU A 71 -25.58 -3.86 -1.36
C GLU A 71 -25.28 -3.79 0.14
N ALA A 72 -26.24 -4.18 0.99
CA ALA A 72 -26.02 -4.26 2.42
C ALA A 72 -24.90 -5.25 2.77
N GLY A 73 -24.01 -4.87 3.68
CA GLY A 73 -22.84 -5.67 4.06
C GLY A 73 -21.64 -5.54 3.11
N ALA A 74 -21.79 -4.81 2.00
CA ALA A 74 -20.67 -4.48 1.11
C ALA A 74 -19.84 -3.32 1.64
N TRP A 75 -18.55 -3.34 1.32
CA TRP A 75 -17.58 -2.31 1.68
C TRP A 75 -16.48 -2.26 0.62
N THR A 76 -15.78 -1.12 0.53
CA THR A 76 -14.65 -0.92 -0.40
C THR A 76 -13.39 -0.59 0.37
N GLN A 77 -12.23 -0.98 -0.16
CA GLN A 77 -10.93 -0.62 0.36
C GLN A 77 -9.99 -0.18 -0.77
N PHE A 78 -9.39 1.01 -0.66
CA PHE A 78 -8.32 1.45 -1.54
C PHE A 78 -7.09 0.57 -1.31
N ALA A 79 -6.56 -0.02 -2.37
CA ALA A 79 -5.52 -1.03 -2.29
C ALA A 79 -4.27 -0.72 -3.15
N GLY A 80 -4.32 0.31 -4.01
CA GLY A 80 -3.17 0.72 -4.80
C GLY A 80 -3.54 1.49 -6.05
N TRP A 81 -2.55 1.72 -6.89
CA TRP A 81 -2.67 2.48 -8.13
C TRP A 81 -2.11 1.69 -9.31
N SER A 82 -2.60 1.98 -10.51
CA SER A 82 -1.88 1.66 -11.74
C SER A 82 -0.55 2.41 -11.81
N PRO A 83 0.45 1.90 -12.53
CA PRO A 83 1.75 2.56 -12.70
C PRO A 83 1.65 3.99 -13.26
N ASP A 84 0.63 4.28 -14.07
CA ASP A 84 0.37 5.61 -14.65
C ASP A 84 -0.50 6.52 -13.75
N GLY A 85 -0.92 6.03 -12.58
CA GLY A 85 -1.72 6.78 -11.61
C GLY A 85 -3.17 7.08 -12.02
N LYS A 86 -3.65 6.56 -13.16
CA LYS A 86 -5.01 6.85 -13.69
C LYS A 86 -6.09 5.91 -13.18
N THR A 87 -5.72 4.73 -12.71
CA THR A 87 -6.63 3.70 -12.21
C THR A 87 -6.32 3.39 -10.76
N ALA A 88 -7.34 3.39 -9.92
CA ALA A 88 -7.26 2.87 -8.56
C ALA A 88 -7.52 1.37 -8.55
N VAL A 89 -6.78 0.63 -7.73
CA VAL A 89 -7.13 -0.72 -7.31
C VAL A 89 -8.02 -0.59 -6.09
N VAL A 90 -9.27 -1.04 -6.22
CA VAL A 90 -10.26 -1.02 -5.14
C VAL A 90 -10.67 -2.45 -4.82
N LEU A 91 -10.43 -2.90 -3.61
CA LEU A 91 -10.97 -4.15 -3.12
C LEU A 91 -12.44 -3.94 -2.72
N ARG A 92 -13.34 -4.81 -3.16
CA ARG A 92 -14.73 -4.85 -2.74
C ARG A 92 -14.95 -6.11 -1.93
N GLY A 93 -15.29 -5.95 -0.66
CA GLY A 93 -15.71 -7.05 0.19
C GLY A 93 -17.20 -7.00 0.48
N TRP A 94 -17.76 -8.16 0.77
CA TRP A 94 -19.13 -8.33 1.21
C TRP A 94 -19.21 -9.51 2.16
N GLN A 95 -20.08 -9.35 3.16
CA GLN A 95 -20.40 -10.39 4.11
C GLN A 95 -21.91 -10.46 4.31
N SER A 96 -22.47 -11.67 4.26
CA SER A 96 -23.89 -11.87 4.54
C SER A 96 -24.21 -11.57 6.01
N ALA A 97 -25.41 -11.06 6.29
CA ALA A 97 -25.83 -10.77 7.66
C ALA A 97 -25.82 -12.03 8.56
N GLU A 98 -26.22 -13.18 8.01
CA GLU A 98 -26.18 -14.46 8.74
C GLU A 98 -24.75 -14.83 9.12
N ASN A 99 -23.82 -14.74 8.17
CA ASN A 99 -22.42 -15.07 8.42
C ASN A 99 -21.80 -14.10 9.42
N ALA A 100 -22.12 -12.81 9.31
CA ALA A 100 -21.68 -11.79 10.26
C ALA A 100 -22.15 -12.10 11.69
N LEU A 101 -23.44 -12.39 11.87
CA LEU A 101 -23.99 -12.76 13.18
C LEU A 101 -23.33 -14.01 13.75
N TRP A 102 -23.09 -15.02 12.90
CA TRP A 102 -22.40 -16.24 13.32
C TRP A 102 -20.96 -15.94 13.77
N GLU A 103 -20.18 -15.17 13.01
CA GLU A 103 -18.80 -14.81 13.39
C GLU A 103 -18.77 -14.02 14.70
N GLU A 104 -19.75 -13.13 14.91
CA GLU A 104 -19.89 -12.39 16.16
C GLU A 104 -20.23 -13.28 17.35
N GLU A 105 -21.07 -14.29 17.17
CA GLU A 105 -21.40 -15.25 18.22
C GLU A 105 -20.20 -16.15 18.57
N HIS A 106 -19.48 -16.63 17.55
CA HIS A 106 -18.45 -17.65 17.70
C HIS A 106 -17.04 -17.08 17.87
N LYS A 107 -16.87 -15.76 17.70
CA LYS A 107 -15.58 -15.05 17.83
C LYS A 107 -14.48 -15.64 16.96
N THR A 108 -14.84 -16.12 15.76
CA THR A 108 -13.94 -16.66 14.76
C THR A 108 -14.44 -16.34 13.35
N PHE A 109 -13.54 -16.33 12.37
CA PHE A 109 -13.90 -16.17 10.97
C PHE A 109 -14.57 -17.42 10.40
N ARG A 110 -15.56 -17.22 9.53
CA ARG A 110 -16.27 -18.24 8.76
C ARG A 110 -16.23 -17.86 7.29
N PHE A 111 -15.13 -18.19 6.61
CA PHE A 111 -14.96 -17.95 5.18
C PHE A 111 -15.70 -19.01 4.37
N THR A 112 -16.95 -18.70 4.01
CA THR A 112 -17.81 -19.56 3.18
C THR A 112 -18.21 -18.82 1.90
N PRO A 113 -18.40 -19.53 0.77
CA PRO A 113 -18.86 -18.91 -0.48
C PRO A 113 -20.21 -18.19 -0.36
N GLU A 114 -21.08 -18.64 0.55
CA GLU A 114 -22.41 -18.05 0.80
C GLU A 114 -22.33 -16.86 1.77
N GLY A 115 -21.30 -16.83 2.61
CA GLY A 115 -21.12 -15.84 3.67
C GLY A 115 -20.18 -14.69 3.32
N TRP A 116 -19.30 -14.87 2.34
CA TRP A 116 -18.26 -13.92 1.96
C TRP A 116 -18.09 -13.82 0.45
N LEU A 117 -17.85 -12.60 -0.01
CA LEU A 117 -17.37 -12.33 -1.36
C LEU A 117 -16.36 -11.19 -1.32
N VAL A 118 -15.14 -11.44 -1.81
CA VAL A 118 -14.10 -10.43 -1.95
C VAL A 118 -13.55 -10.49 -3.36
N ASP A 119 -13.51 -9.35 -4.03
CA ASP A 119 -12.91 -9.18 -5.34
C ASP A 119 -12.10 -7.89 -5.44
N SER A 120 -11.18 -7.84 -6.39
CA SER A 120 -10.42 -6.63 -6.73
C SER A 120 -10.93 -6.02 -8.03
N TYR A 121 -11.22 -4.73 -7.94
CA TYR A 121 -11.72 -3.90 -9.02
C TYR A 121 -10.64 -2.93 -9.49
N LEU A 122 -10.72 -2.59 -10.76
CA LEU A 122 -10.02 -1.46 -11.35
C LEU A 122 -11.02 -0.33 -11.51
N VAL A 123 -10.77 0.82 -10.89
CA VAL A 123 -11.64 1.98 -10.96
C VAL A 123 -10.90 3.11 -11.65
N ASP A 124 -11.40 3.54 -12.81
CA ASP A 124 -10.86 4.71 -13.49
C ASP A 124 -11.14 5.96 -12.66
N VAL A 125 -10.10 6.74 -12.34
CA VAL A 125 -10.19 7.79 -11.32
C VAL A 125 -10.95 9.02 -11.83
N ALA A 126 -10.98 9.23 -13.14
CA ALA A 126 -11.62 10.38 -13.79
C ALA A 126 -13.10 10.11 -14.11
N THR A 127 -13.42 8.90 -14.57
CA THR A 127 -14.77 8.50 -14.98
C THR A 127 -15.54 7.72 -13.91
N GLU A 128 -14.84 7.25 -12.87
CA GLU A 128 -15.34 6.39 -11.80
C GLU A 128 -15.87 5.02 -12.25
N LYS A 129 -15.66 4.66 -13.52
CA LYS A 129 -16.05 3.36 -14.06
C LYS A 129 -15.25 2.25 -13.36
N ALA A 130 -15.96 1.28 -12.77
CA ALA A 130 -15.36 0.13 -12.10
C ALA A 130 -15.45 -1.16 -12.94
N GLU A 131 -14.37 -1.94 -12.95
CA GLU A 131 -14.26 -3.23 -13.64
C GLU A 131 -13.81 -4.33 -12.66
N ASN A 132 -14.64 -5.38 -12.47
CA ASN A 132 -14.31 -6.52 -11.61
C ASN A 132 -13.45 -7.55 -12.38
N VAL A 133 -12.14 -7.40 -12.33
CA VAL A 133 -11.22 -8.27 -13.08
C VAL A 133 -11.00 -9.63 -12.43
N THR A 134 -11.15 -9.75 -11.10
CA THR A 134 -10.95 -11.04 -10.42
C THR A 134 -12.15 -11.98 -10.51
N ALA A 135 -13.35 -11.44 -10.77
CA ALA A 135 -14.56 -12.25 -10.95
C ALA A 135 -14.68 -12.90 -12.34
N ILE A 136 -13.99 -12.38 -13.37
CA ILE A 136 -13.88 -13.04 -14.68
C ILE A 136 -13.21 -14.39 -14.47
N GLU A 137 -13.75 -15.50 -14.99
CA GLU A 137 -13.17 -16.85 -14.75
C GLU A 137 -12.87 -17.11 -13.25
N ARG A 138 -13.81 -16.77 -12.37
CA ARG A 138 -13.63 -16.84 -10.91
C ARG A 138 -13.08 -18.20 -10.45
N ILE A 139 -12.00 -18.15 -9.66
CA ILE A 139 -11.39 -19.33 -9.04
C ILE A 139 -11.61 -19.40 -7.52
N SER A 140 -12.01 -18.28 -6.89
CA SER A 140 -12.28 -18.20 -5.46
C SER A 140 -13.35 -17.15 -5.17
N PHE A 141 -14.06 -17.29 -4.05
CA PHE A 141 -14.93 -16.25 -3.49
C PHE A 141 -14.15 -15.16 -2.75
N TYR A 142 -12.83 -15.31 -2.60
CA TYR A 142 -11.95 -14.34 -1.97
C TYR A 142 -10.70 -14.11 -2.84
N ASN A 143 -10.76 -13.08 -3.67
CA ASN A 143 -9.67 -12.64 -4.55
C ASN A 143 -9.24 -11.22 -4.16
N SER A 144 -8.04 -11.08 -3.60
CA SER A 144 -7.50 -9.83 -3.09
C SER A 144 -6.07 -9.58 -3.58
N GLY A 145 -5.44 -8.50 -3.13
CA GLY A 145 -4.02 -8.25 -3.37
C GLY A 145 -3.66 -8.06 -4.84
N LEU A 146 -4.58 -7.48 -5.62
CA LEU A 146 -4.35 -7.19 -7.03
C LEU A 146 -3.23 -6.16 -7.21
N PHE A 147 -2.32 -6.40 -8.14
CA PHE A 147 -1.30 -5.44 -8.55
C PHE A 147 -0.94 -5.60 -10.03
N PHE A 148 -0.26 -4.59 -10.56
CA PHE A 148 0.19 -4.52 -11.94
C PHE A 148 1.57 -5.15 -12.09
N TRP A 149 1.75 -6.02 -13.08
CA TRP A 149 3.06 -6.60 -13.33
C TRP A 149 4.03 -5.52 -13.85
N PRO A 150 5.15 -5.23 -13.16
CA PRO A 150 5.95 -4.04 -13.48
C PRO A 150 6.46 -3.95 -14.92
N ASN A 151 6.87 -5.08 -15.49
CA ASN A 151 7.45 -5.15 -16.84
C ASN A 151 6.54 -5.81 -17.89
N ASP A 152 5.28 -6.08 -17.54
CA ASP A 152 4.31 -6.60 -18.48
C ASP A 152 2.95 -5.91 -18.27
N PRO A 153 2.65 -4.84 -19.02
CA PRO A 153 1.39 -4.10 -18.87
C PRO A 153 0.16 -4.93 -19.26
N THR A 154 0.36 -6.11 -19.87
CA THR A 154 -0.71 -7.04 -20.23
C THR A 154 -1.08 -7.98 -19.09
N LYS A 155 -0.36 -7.94 -17.96
CA LYS A 155 -0.52 -8.88 -16.85
C LYS A 155 -0.87 -8.21 -15.53
N LEU A 156 -1.62 -8.96 -14.73
CA LEU A 156 -1.93 -8.66 -13.34
C LEU A 156 -1.55 -9.85 -12.46
N GLY A 157 -1.13 -9.56 -11.24
CA GLY A 157 -1.04 -10.57 -10.19
C GLY A 157 -2.09 -10.32 -9.12
N PHE A 158 -2.55 -11.38 -8.46
CA PHE A 158 -3.49 -11.30 -7.33
C PHE A 158 -3.34 -12.51 -6.41
N THR A 159 -4.02 -12.49 -5.27
CA THR A 159 -4.07 -13.60 -4.31
C THR A 159 -5.49 -14.15 -4.20
N ALA A 160 -5.64 -15.47 -4.32
CA ALA A 160 -6.89 -16.18 -4.11
C ALA A 160 -6.85 -17.01 -2.82
N LEU A 161 -7.96 -17.09 -2.08
CA LEU A 161 -8.11 -18.05 -0.97
C LEU A 161 -8.80 -19.32 -1.49
N ILE A 162 -8.10 -20.45 -1.54
CA ILE A 162 -8.64 -21.71 -2.04
C ILE A 162 -8.44 -22.77 -0.96
N ASP A 163 -9.52 -23.37 -0.49
CA ASP A 163 -9.53 -24.37 0.58
C ASP A 163 -8.79 -23.89 1.85
N GLY A 164 -8.99 -22.63 2.22
CA GLY A 164 -8.34 -21.99 3.36
C GLY A 164 -6.87 -21.59 3.14
N ASN A 165 -6.32 -21.83 1.95
CA ASN A 165 -4.93 -21.49 1.62
C ASN A 165 -4.88 -20.28 0.69
N SER A 166 -4.12 -19.26 1.07
CA SER A 166 -3.81 -18.16 0.16
C SER A 166 -2.85 -18.65 -0.92
N LYS A 167 -3.12 -18.24 -2.17
CA LYS A 167 -2.36 -18.64 -3.36
C LYS A 167 -2.13 -17.44 -4.29
N PRO A 168 -0.88 -17.08 -4.62
CA PRO A 168 -0.58 -16.09 -5.65
C PRO A 168 -0.89 -16.62 -7.06
N PHE A 169 -1.53 -15.78 -7.86
CA PHE A 169 -1.87 -16.04 -9.27
C PHE A 169 -1.39 -14.90 -10.16
N CYS A 170 -1.11 -15.24 -11.43
CA CYS A 170 -0.96 -14.30 -12.53
C CYS A 170 -2.16 -14.44 -13.50
N MET A 171 -2.55 -13.36 -14.17
CA MET A 171 -3.63 -13.35 -15.16
C MET A 171 -3.41 -12.26 -16.22
N ASP A 172 -4.18 -12.30 -17.31
CA ASP A 172 -4.25 -11.20 -18.28
C ASP A 172 -4.91 -9.96 -17.65
N ARG A 173 -4.62 -8.79 -18.21
CA ARG A 173 -5.11 -7.49 -17.73
C ARG A 173 -6.64 -7.39 -17.66
N ASP A 174 -7.35 -8.15 -18.48
CA ASP A 174 -8.81 -8.22 -18.50
C ASP A 174 -9.41 -9.29 -17.58
N GLY A 175 -8.56 -9.98 -16.81
CA GLY A 175 -8.96 -10.98 -15.82
C GLY A 175 -8.94 -12.43 -16.29
N ARG A 176 -8.69 -12.72 -17.57
CA ARG A 176 -8.67 -14.10 -18.10
C ARG A 176 -7.33 -14.81 -17.88
N ASN A 177 -7.28 -16.11 -18.17
CA ASN A 177 -6.04 -16.91 -18.22
C ASN A 177 -5.27 -16.96 -16.89
N LYS A 178 -5.99 -17.23 -15.80
CA LYS A 178 -5.44 -17.33 -14.44
C LYS A 178 -4.49 -18.52 -14.28
N THR A 179 -3.27 -18.28 -13.82
CA THR A 179 -2.22 -19.28 -13.58
C THR A 179 -1.74 -19.23 -12.13
N ASP A 180 -1.77 -20.36 -11.42
CA ASP A 180 -1.26 -20.51 -10.05
C ASP A 180 0.28 -20.46 -10.04
N LEU A 181 0.87 -19.56 -9.26
CA LEU A 181 2.32 -19.38 -9.18
C LEU A 181 2.99 -20.24 -8.09
N THR A 182 2.22 -20.99 -7.30
CA THR A 182 2.73 -21.87 -6.23
C THR A 182 3.11 -23.27 -6.69
N LYS A 183 2.87 -23.60 -7.98
CA LYS A 183 3.16 -24.91 -8.59
C LYS A 183 2.62 -26.11 -7.78
N ASN A 184 1.39 -25.99 -7.28
CA ASN A 184 0.70 -26.99 -6.46
C ASN A 184 1.22 -27.13 -5.03
N SER A 185 1.83 -26.09 -4.46
CA SER A 185 2.03 -26.06 -3.02
C SER A 185 0.67 -26.02 -2.29
N ASN A 186 0.60 -26.73 -1.17
CA ASN A 186 -0.54 -26.72 -0.26
C ASN A 186 -0.33 -25.81 0.95
N GLY A 187 0.79 -25.07 0.99
CA GLY A 187 1.08 -24.13 2.07
C GLY A 187 0.25 -22.86 1.99
N PHE A 188 0.07 -22.20 3.13
CA PHE A 188 -0.51 -20.87 3.19
C PHE A 188 0.50 -19.86 2.63
N ALA A 189 0.37 -19.50 1.36
CA ALA A 189 1.27 -18.60 0.65
C ALA A 189 0.67 -17.19 0.52
N TYR A 190 1.32 -16.19 1.11
CA TYR A 190 0.82 -14.82 1.16
C TYR A 190 1.95 -13.78 1.04
N GLY A 191 1.61 -12.49 1.08
CA GLY A 191 2.58 -11.39 1.06
C GLY A 191 3.42 -11.36 -0.22
N PHE A 192 2.77 -11.58 -1.35
CA PHE A 192 3.37 -11.62 -2.67
C PHE A 192 3.92 -10.25 -3.10
N SER A 193 5.16 -10.21 -3.60
CA SER A 193 5.81 -9.00 -4.10
C SER A 193 6.75 -9.34 -5.26
N SER A 194 6.64 -8.61 -6.38
CA SER A 194 7.51 -8.76 -7.55
C SER A 194 8.78 -7.91 -7.45
N SER A 195 9.85 -8.35 -8.10
CA SER A 195 11.01 -7.51 -8.37
C SER A 195 10.64 -6.32 -9.28
N PRO A 196 11.38 -5.20 -9.24
CA PRO A 196 11.10 -4.04 -10.09
C PRO A 196 11.12 -4.35 -11.58
N ASP A 197 11.94 -5.33 -11.99
CA ASP A 197 12.01 -5.81 -13.37
C ASP A 197 10.97 -6.91 -13.70
N GLY A 198 10.09 -7.26 -12.77
CA GLY A 198 9.06 -8.28 -12.92
C GLY A 198 9.57 -9.69 -13.26
N SER A 199 10.89 -9.96 -13.20
CA SER A 199 11.48 -11.25 -13.54
C SER A 199 11.40 -12.25 -12.39
N ARG A 200 11.25 -11.75 -11.16
CA ARG A 200 11.22 -12.52 -9.93
C ARG A 200 10.07 -12.11 -9.02
N ILE A 201 9.75 -13.03 -8.12
CA ILE A 201 8.76 -12.86 -7.08
C ILE A 201 9.32 -13.26 -5.73
N SER A 202 8.71 -12.71 -4.70
CA SER A 202 8.86 -13.12 -3.32
C SER A 202 7.48 -13.34 -2.71
N TYR A 203 7.39 -14.27 -1.79
CA TYR A 203 6.20 -14.52 -0.97
C TYR A 203 6.65 -15.18 0.32
N HIS A 204 5.78 -15.25 1.31
CA HIS A 204 6.00 -16.13 2.44
C HIS A 204 5.03 -17.30 2.39
N GLU A 205 5.50 -18.47 2.80
CA GLU A 205 4.70 -19.67 3.00
C GLU A 205 4.95 -20.17 4.42
N ASN A 206 3.90 -20.31 5.22
CA ASN A 206 4.01 -20.75 6.62
C ASN A 206 5.04 -19.92 7.44
N TYR A 207 4.95 -18.58 7.32
CA TYR A 207 5.87 -17.62 7.95
C TYR A 207 7.35 -17.81 7.60
N GLN A 208 7.64 -18.33 6.40
CA GLN A 208 8.99 -18.42 5.85
C GLN A 208 9.02 -17.76 4.49
N VAL A 209 10.05 -16.97 4.20
CA VAL A 209 10.14 -16.21 2.94
C VAL A 209 10.84 -17.03 1.86
N TYR A 210 10.26 -16.98 0.66
CA TYR A 210 10.77 -17.63 -0.53
C TYR A 210 10.93 -16.63 -1.66
N LEU A 211 11.93 -16.87 -2.50
CA LEU A 211 12.15 -16.22 -3.79
C LEU A 211 11.86 -17.24 -4.89
N ALA A 212 11.33 -16.78 -6.01
CA ALA A 212 11.14 -17.60 -7.21
C ALA A 212 11.21 -16.71 -8.46
N ASP A 213 11.33 -17.31 -9.63
CA ASP A 213 11.13 -16.61 -10.90
C ASP A 213 9.64 -16.25 -11.07
N ALA A 214 9.34 -15.32 -11.97
CA ALA A 214 7.99 -14.83 -12.26
C ALA A 214 6.93 -15.91 -12.52
N ASP A 215 7.36 -17.06 -13.07
CA ASP A 215 6.53 -18.23 -13.37
C ASP A 215 6.42 -19.23 -12.20
N GLY A 216 6.96 -18.87 -11.03
CA GLY A 216 7.06 -19.73 -9.84
C GLY A 216 8.17 -20.78 -9.90
N SER A 217 9.01 -20.82 -10.93
CA SER A 217 10.17 -21.72 -11.00
C SER A 217 11.32 -21.27 -10.10
N ASN A 218 12.34 -22.12 -9.97
CA ASN A 218 13.60 -21.80 -9.27
C ASN A 218 13.39 -21.24 -7.86
N ARG A 219 12.46 -21.85 -7.12
CA ARG A 219 12.12 -21.47 -5.74
C ARG A 219 13.32 -21.66 -4.81
N ILE A 220 13.65 -20.64 -4.03
CA ILE A 220 14.71 -20.61 -3.03
C ILE A 220 14.13 -20.18 -1.67
N HIS A 221 14.48 -20.88 -0.60
CA HIS A 221 14.16 -20.49 0.78
C HIS A 221 15.20 -19.52 1.34
N VAL A 222 14.75 -18.39 1.87
CA VAL A 222 15.63 -17.45 2.60
C VAL A 222 15.87 -17.97 4.01
N GLN A 223 17.08 -18.46 4.28
CA GLN A 223 17.45 -19.01 5.59
C GLN A 223 17.75 -17.90 6.60
N THR A 224 16.80 -17.65 7.50
CA THR A 224 16.96 -16.65 8.58
C THR A 224 17.30 -17.27 9.94
N GLY A 225 16.96 -18.55 10.13
CA GLY A 225 17.02 -19.22 11.43
C GLY A 225 15.88 -18.84 12.39
N HIS A 226 14.95 -17.98 11.98
CA HIS A 226 13.83 -17.52 12.80
C HIS A 226 12.50 -18.20 12.42
N PRO A 227 11.60 -18.43 13.40
CA PRO A 227 10.33 -19.08 13.15
C PRO A 227 9.32 -18.18 12.43
N PHE A 228 9.46 -16.85 12.55
CA PHE A 228 8.58 -15.88 11.92
C PHE A 228 9.34 -14.97 10.95
N VAL A 229 9.07 -15.15 9.67
CA VAL A 229 9.60 -14.33 8.56
C VAL A 229 8.44 -13.91 7.66
N PHE A 230 8.19 -12.61 7.56
CA PHE A 230 6.94 -12.10 7.02
C PHE A 230 7.11 -10.84 6.16
N ALA A 231 6.12 -10.60 5.29
CA ALA A 231 5.99 -9.42 4.42
C ALA A 231 7.26 -9.07 3.62
N PRO A 232 7.71 -9.96 2.71
CA PRO A 232 8.85 -9.65 1.85
C PRO A 232 8.52 -8.52 0.86
N ARG A 233 9.48 -7.62 0.65
CA ARG A 233 9.37 -6.44 -0.24
C ARG A 233 10.70 -6.20 -0.94
N TRP A 234 10.68 -6.15 -2.27
CA TRP A 234 11.87 -5.86 -3.07
C TRP A 234 12.29 -4.40 -2.92
N SER A 235 13.61 -4.15 -2.91
CA SER A 235 14.17 -2.81 -3.05
C SER A 235 13.88 -2.23 -4.44
N PRO A 236 13.80 -0.90 -4.60
CA PRO A 236 13.55 -0.26 -5.90
C PRO A 236 14.58 -0.61 -6.99
N ASP A 237 15.82 -0.95 -6.60
CA ASP A 237 16.89 -1.37 -7.51
C ASP A 237 16.91 -2.89 -7.79
N GLY A 238 16.03 -3.66 -7.12
CA GLY A 238 15.94 -5.11 -7.26
C GLY A 238 17.13 -5.89 -6.72
N GLN A 239 18.00 -5.29 -5.91
CA GLN A 239 19.18 -5.96 -5.35
C GLN A 239 18.96 -6.61 -3.98
N TRP A 240 17.92 -6.16 -3.26
CA TRP A 240 17.64 -6.57 -1.89
C TRP A 240 16.18 -6.95 -1.70
N LEU A 241 15.95 -7.84 -0.75
CA LEU A 241 14.63 -8.14 -0.22
C LEU A 241 14.58 -7.74 1.26
N LEU A 242 13.62 -6.87 1.61
CA LEU A 242 13.29 -6.45 2.97
C LEU A 242 12.17 -7.34 3.51
N PHE A 243 12.25 -7.70 4.79
CA PHE A 243 11.20 -8.44 5.49
C PHE A 243 11.34 -8.21 7.00
N VAL A 244 10.34 -8.63 7.78
CA VAL A 244 10.51 -8.77 9.23
C VAL A 244 10.91 -10.20 9.57
N SER A 245 11.84 -10.35 10.51
CA SER A 245 12.32 -11.66 10.96
C SER A 245 12.56 -11.67 12.47
N GLY A 246 12.18 -12.76 13.13
CA GLY A 246 12.39 -12.98 14.56
C GLY A 246 11.35 -13.92 15.15
N GLU A 247 10.97 -13.67 16.39
CA GLU A 247 9.76 -14.25 16.99
C GLU A 247 8.55 -13.41 16.56
N HIS A 248 7.35 -14.00 16.48
CA HIS A 248 6.16 -13.33 15.93
C HIS A 248 5.98 -11.88 16.44
N TYR A 249 5.90 -11.71 17.76
CA TYR A 249 5.76 -10.40 18.41
C TYR A 249 7.09 -9.76 18.83
N ASN A 250 8.20 -10.25 18.29
CA ASN A 250 9.53 -9.68 18.49
C ASN A 250 10.36 -9.92 17.21
N CYS A 251 9.88 -9.31 16.13
CA CYS A 251 10.50 -9.39 14.81
C CYS A 251 11.03 -8.01 14.41
N HIS A 252 12.08 -8.00 13.60
CA HIS A 252 12.83 -6.79 13.27
C HIS A 252 13.05 -6.66 11.77
N PRO A 253 13.29 -5.45 11.23
CA PRO A 253 13.61 -5.27 9.82
C PRO A 253 14.93 -5.97 9.48
N HIS A 254 14.88 -6.84 8.48
CA HIS A 254 16.03 -7.54 7.91
C HIS A 254 16.06 -7.36 6.40
N ILE A 255 17.27 -7.42 5.84
CA ILE A 255 17.47 -7.49 4.40
C ILE A 255 18.30 -8.72 4.04
N VAL A 256 18.11 -9.22 2.82
CA VAL A 256 18.94 -10.24 2.20
C VAL A 256 19.15 -9.86 0.74
N LYS A 257 20.28 -10.25 0.15
CA LYS A 257 20.46 -10.14 -1.30
C LYS A 257 19.54 -11.13 -2.00
N VAL A 258 19.26 -10.87 -3.27
CA VAL A 258 18.34 -11.66 -4.10
C VAL A 258 18.85 -13.05 -4.46
N ASP A 259 20.13 -13.31 -4.21
CA ASP A 259 20.74 -14.65 -4.27
C ASP A 259 20.63 -15.43 -2.94
N GLY A 260 19.99 -14.83 -1.92
CA GLY A 260 19.84 -15.39 -0.57
C GLY A 260 21.01 -15.14 0.37
N THR A 261 22.07 -14.45 -0.07
CA THR A 261 23.26 -14.16 0.74
C THR A 261 23.17 -12.81 1.45
N GLY A 262 24.11 -12.55 2.38
CA GLY A 262 24.23 -11.23 3.00
C GLY A 262 23.05 -10.85 3.91
N LEU A 263 22.41 -11.84 4.53
CA LEU A 263 21.37 -11.61 5.53
C LEU A 263 21.88 -10.64 6.61
N LYS A 264 21.13 -9.57 6.84
CA LYS A 264 21.47 -8.52 7.80
C LYS A 264 20.22 -8.01 8.52
N LYS A 265 20.27 -7.95 9.85
CA LYS A 265 19.34 -7.17 10.67
C LYS A 265 19.67 -5.67 10.53
N LEU A 266 18.68 -4.83 10.22
CA LEU A 266 18.89 -3.39 10.05
C LEU A 266 18.72 -2.60 11.34
N ALA A 267 17.70 -2.91 12.13
CA ALA A 267 17.36 -2.15 13.32
C ALA A 267 16.64 -2.99 14.38
N ASP A 268 16.65 -2.50 15.62
CA ASP A 268 15.78 -2.98 16.70
C ASP A 268 14.49 -2.17 16.75
N ARG A 269 13.37 -2.82 17.10
CA ARG A 269 12.06 -2.14 17.23
C ARG A 269 11.68 -1.83 18.68
N GLY A 270 12.63 -1.95 19.62
CA GLY A 270 12.41 -1.58 21.02
C GLY A 270 11.35 -2.41 21.75
N GLY A 271 11.18 -3.69 21.38
CA GLY A 271 10.13 -4.56 21.92
C GLY A 271 8.72 -4.26 21.37
N TYR A 272 8.64 -3.48 20.28
CA TYR A 272 7.39 -3.30 19.56
C TYR A 272 6.92 -4.63 18.95
N ARG A 273 5.64 -4.94 19.17
CA ARG A 273 5.13 -6.30 19.03
C ARG A 273 4.60 -6.68 17.66
N GLY A 274 4.76 -5.89 16.60
CA GLY A 274 4.14 -6.30 15.32
C GLY A 274 2.62 -5.99 15.25
N VAL A 275 2.07 -5.52 16.37
CA VAL A 275 0.66 -5.26 16.62
C VAL A 275 0.70 -3.96 17.44
N THR A 276 0.51 -2.76 16.86
CA THR A 276 -0.17 -1.74 17.69
C THR A 276 -1.41 -2.42 18.22
N GLU A 277 -1.83 -2.20 19.45
CA GLU A 277 -3.05 -2.83 19.96
C GLU A 277 -4.24 -2.36 19.09
N PHE A 278 -4.51 -3.09 17.99
CA PHE A 278 -5.33 -2.70 16.84
C PHE A 278 -6.82 -2.89 17.12
N LEU A 279 -7.20 -3.21 18.35
CA LEU A 279 -8.57 -3.66 18.64
C LEU A 279 -9.58 -2.51 18.76
N ASP A 280 -9.21 -1.27 18.44
CA ASP A 280 -10.19 -0.20 18.21
C ASP A 280 -10.60 -0.07 16.73
N VAL A 281 -9.80 -0.59 15.77
CA VAL A 281 -9.99 -0.36 14.32
C VAL A 281 -9.47 -1.55 13.48
N PHE A 282 -10.31 -2.12 12.62
CA PHE A 282 -10.00 -3.34 11.86
C PHE A 282 -8.87 -3.18 10.83
N ASP A 283 -7.94 -4.13 10.80
CA ASP A 283 -6.89 -4.28 9.77
C ASP A 283 -7.28 -5.42 8.82
N TYR A 284 -7.65 -5.09 7.59
CA TYR A 284 -7.82 -6.08 6.53
C TYR A 284 -6.44 -6.39 5.97
N HIS A 285 -6.06 -7.67 5.97
CA HIS A 285 -4.70 -8.23 5.76
C HIS A 285 -3.95 -7.87 4.46
N GLY A 286 -4.28 -6.79 3.73
CA GLY A 286 -3.51 -6.28 2.59
C GLY A 286 -2.21 -5.55 2.96
N GLY A 287 -2.04 -5.13 4.21
CA GLY A 287 -0.82 -4.47 4.67
C GLY A 287 -0.81 -4.35 6.18
N SER A 288 -0.25 -5.36 6.86
CA SER A 288 -0.01 -5.26 8.29
C SER A 288 0.73 -3.95 8.57
N SER A 289 0.15 -3.18 9.45
CA SER A 289 0.60 -1.94 10.10
C SER A 289 2.04 -1.81 10.59
N ASP A 290 2.79 -2.89 10.47
CA ASP A 290 4.07 -3.11 11.09
C ASP A 290 5.16 -3.50 10.09
N VAL A 291 4.87 -3.37 8.80
CA VAL A 291 5.82 -3.67 7.74
C VAL A 291 6.76 -2.48 7.48
N PRO A 292 8.07 -2.69 7.52
CA PRO A 292 9.02 -1.68 7.09
C PRO A 292 8.91 -1.47 5.58
N VAL A 293 9.17 -0.26 5.11
CA VAL A 293 9.10 0.11 3.68
C VAL A 293 10.41 0.74 3.21
N TRP A 294 10.80 0.44 1.98
CA TRP A 294 11.96 1.06 1.35
C TRP A 294 11.73 2.55 1.12
N SER A 295 12.77 3.37 1.27
CA SER A 295 12.81 4.69 0.63
C SER A 295 12.86 4.52 -0.90
N ILE A 296 12.38 5.52 -1.64
CA ILE A 296 12.27 5.43 -3.10
C ILE A 296 13.62 5.24 -3.81
N ASP A 297 14.70 5.73 -3.19
CA ASP A 297 16.08 5.59 -3.65
C ASP A 297 16.73 4.25 -3.27
N GLY A 298 16.04 3.41 -2.49
CA GLY A 298 16.54 2.13 -1.98
C GLY A 298 17.67 2.21 -0.95
N GLN A 299 18.07 3.41 -0.51
CA GLN A 299 19.23 3.59 0.38
C GLN A 299 18.90 3.45 1.87
N SER A 300 17.60 3.38 2.20
CA SER A 300 17.13 3.30 3.57
C SER A 300 15.76 2.64 3.67
N VAL A 301 15.35 2.38 4.90
CA VAL A 301 14.09 1.74 5.25
C VAL A 301 13.40 2.57 6.31
N PHE A 302 12.12 2.85 6.11
CA PHE A 302 11.23 3.43 7.13
C PHE A 302 10.58 2.31 7.93
N TYR A 303 10.49 2.48 9.24
CA TYR A 303 9.90 1.50 10.14
C TYR A 303 9.35 2.16 11.41
N THR A 304 8.57 1.40 12.18
CA THR A 304 8.06 1.81 13.49
C THR A 304 8.78 1.07 14.61
N ALA A 305 9.06 1.79 15.70
CA ALA A 305 9.65 1.24 16.91
C ALA A 305 9.04 1.86 18.17
N LYS A 306 9.07 1.11 19.27
CA LYS A 306 8.56 1.56 20.56
C LYS A 306 9.59 2.46 21.24
N VAL A 307 9.14 3.62 21.72
CA VAL A 307 9.92 4.58 22.52
C VAL A 307 9.10 4.95 23.75
N GLY A 308 9.46 4.41 24.91
CA GLY A 308 8.62 4.54 26.11
C GLY A 308 7.23 3.92 25.87
N ASN A 309 6.18 4.73 25.99
CA ASN A 309 4.79 4.34 25.69
C ASN A 309 4.34 4.71 24.26
N ASN A 310 5.22 5.30 23.45
CA ASN A 310 4.92 5.69 22.08
C ASN A 310 5.31 4.60 21.08
N VAL A 311 4.69 4.65 19.91
CA VAL A 311 5.21 4.04 18.68
C VAL A 311 5.60 5.18 17.74
N GLU A 312 6.90 5.30 17.47
CA GLU A 312 7.46 6.40 16.68
C GLU A 312 7.95 5.89 15.31
N LEU A 313 8.02 6.81 14.34
CA LEU A 313 8.60 6.55 13.03
C LEU A 313 10.12 6.69 13.06
N PHE A 314 10.78 5.79 12.36
CA PHE A 314 12.23 5.78 12.21
C PHE A 314 12.62 5.57 10.75
N ARG A 315 13.83 6.02 10.41
CA ARG A 315 14.55 5.70 9.18
C ARG A 315 15.84 4.98 9.54
N VAL A 316 16.20 3.93 8.82
CA VAL A 316 17.50 3.25 8.96
C VAL A 316 18.16 3.07 7.62
N THR A 317 19.43 3.46 7.50
CA THR A 317 20.25 3.23 6.30
C THR A 317 20.76 1.79 6.25
N LEU A 318 21.16 1.31 5.08
CA LEU A 318 21.60 -0.09 4.93
C LEU A 318 22.88 -0.43 5.70
N ASP A 319 23.67 0.56 6.08
CA ASP A 319 24.81 0.39 6.99
C ASP A 319 24.40 0.22 8.47
N GLY A 320 23.15 0.54 8.83
CA GLY A 320 22.57 0.37 10.17
C GLY A 320 22.43 1.67 10.97
N ARG A 321 22.72 2.85 10.39
CA ARG A 321 22.47 4.13 11.09
C ARG A 321 20.97 4.42 11.12
N ALA A 322 20.41 4.47 12.32
CA ALA A 322 19.00 4.76 12.55
C ALA A 322 18.79 6.21 13.03
N GLU A 323 17.68 6.81 12.60
CA GLU A 323 17.21 8.15 12.95
C GLU A 323 15.73 8.07 13.33
N GLN A 324 15.35 8.68 14.45
CA GLN A 324 13.95 8.87 14.84
C GLN A 324 13.38 10.08 14.09
N LEU A 325 12.23 9.91 13.42
CA LEU A 325 11.62 10.95 12.58
C LEU A 325 10.55 11.75 13.33
N THR A 326 9.85 11.11 14.27
CA THR A 326 8.74 11.71 15.03
C THR A 326 9.08 11.75 16.51
N HIS A 327 8.71 12.83 17.20
CA HIS A 327 8.88 13.00 18.64
C HIS A 327 7.57 13.49 19.25
N SER A 328 6.79 12.55 19.80
CA SER A 328 5.38 12.79 20.09
C SER A 328 5.07 12.82 21.57
N ALA A 329 3.91 13.37 21.94
CA ALA A 329 3.38 13.28 23.30
C ALA A 329 3.19 11.81 23.71
N GLU A 330 3.27 11.55 25.01
CA GLU A 330 3.17 10.20 25.56
C GLU A 330 1.85 9.49 25.16
N GLY A 331 1.95 8.21 24.79
CA GLY A 331 0.83 7.39 24.34
C GLY A 331 0.49 7.55 22.86
N THR A 332 1.29 8.30 22.09
CA THR A 332 1.07 8.47 20.65
C THR A 332 1.51 7.23 19.87
N LEU A 333 0.66 6.77 18.96
CA LEU A 333 0.91 5.60 18.12
C LEU A 333 0.92 6.00 16.63
N HIS A 334 2.07 5.86 15.97
CA HIS A 334 2.23 6.03 14.52
C HIS A 334 2.29 4.68 13.79
N TYR A 335 1.85 4.63 12.54
CA TYR A 335 1.73 3.41 11.75
C TYR A 335 1.73 3.69 10.23
N HIS A 336 1.91 2.65 9.39
CA HIS A 336 1.77 2.68 7.93
C HIS A 336 2.51 3.85 7.22
N ALA A 337 3.82 3.95 7.44
CA ALA A 337 4.65 4.87 6.66
C ALA A 337 4.68 4.49 5.18
N THR A 338 4.43 5.46 4.29
CA THR A 338 4.54 5.30 2.83
C THR A 338 5.26 6.53 2.24
N PRO A 339 6.46 6.38 1.66
CA PRO A 339 7.17 7.50 1.03
C PRO A 339 6.49 7.93 -0.27
N SER A 340 6.59 9.21 -0.59
CA SER A 340 6.12 9.76 -1.86
C SER A 340 7.00 9.31 -3.05
N PRO A 341 6.48 9.32 -4.29
CA PRO A 341 7.23 8.93 -5.48
C PRO A 341 8.49 9.78 -5.76
N ASP A 342 8.49 11.04 -5.32
CA ASP A 342 9.64 11.95 -5.41
C ASP A 342 10.66 11.75 -4.27
N GLY A 343 10.32 10.95 -3.25
CA GLY A 343 11.14 10.70 -2.07
C GLY A 343 11.28 11.89 -1.11
N GLN A 344 10.53 12.98 -1.32
CA GLN A 344 10.60 14.18 -0.48
C GLN A 344 9.66 14.13 0.73
N TRP A 345 8.63 13.29 0.67
CA TRP A 345 7.56 13.23 1.67
C TRP A 345 7.33 11.81 2.18
N ILE A 346 6.65 11.73 3.31
CA ILE A 346 6.09 10.50 3.82
C ILE A 346 4.67 10.75 4.30
N VAL A 347 3.73 9.89 3.91
CA VAL A 347 2.41 9.82 4.52
C VAL A 347 2.42 8.70 5.55
N TYR A 348 1.76 8.91 6.68
CA TYR A 348 1.67 7.92 7.74
C TYR A 348 0.41 8.14 8.58
N GLY A 349 -0.03 7.10 9.27
CA GLY A 349 -1.14 7.18 10.21
C GLY A 349 -0.67 7.50 11.63
N SER A 350 -1.50 8.22 12.38
CA SER A 350 -1.20 8.67 13.73
C SER A 350 -2.48 8.79 14.57
N LYS A 351 -2.41 8.31 15.82
CA LYS A 351 -3.47 8.50 16.84
C LYS A 351 -3.29 9.74 17.72
N ARG A 352 -2.39 10.67 17.35
CA ARG A 352 -2.08 11.86 18.17
C ARG A 352 -3.28 12.74 18.52
N SER A 353 -4.33 12.74 17.69
CA SER A 353 -5.57 13.51 17.94
C SER A 353 -6.66 12.70 18.65
N GLY A 354 -6.31 11.54 19.24
CA GLY A 354 -7.25 10.63 19.90
C GLY A 354 -8.00 9.70 18.94
N VAL A 355 -8.00 10.01 17.64
CA VAL A 355 -8.53 9.18 16.56
C VAL A 355 -7.46 8.92 15.50
N ARG A 356 -7.69 7.92 14.66
CA ARG A 356 -6.77 7.54 13.58
C ARG A 356 -6.90 8.51 12.41
N ASN A 357 -5.89 9.34 12.22
CA ASN A 357 -5.78 10.26 11.08
C ASN A 357 -4.50 9.99 10.30
N LEU A 358 -4.49 10.44 9.04
CA LEU A 358 -3.31 10.45 8.19
C LEU A 358 -2.64 11.82 8.24
N PHE A 359 -1.31 11.80 8.22
CA PHE A 359 -0.47 12.99 8.23
C PHE A 359 0.58 12.84 7.15
N VAL A 360 1.02 13.97 6.60
CA VAL A 360 2.10 14.06 5.63
C VAL A 360 3.24 14.85 6.25
N MET A 361 4.48 14.42 6.04
CA MET A 361 5.70 15.06 6.56
C MET A 361 6.71 15.32 5.45
N CYS A 362 7.24 16.55 5.33
CA CYS A 362 8.39 16.87 4.45
C CYS A 362 9.64 16.31 5.14
N LEU A 363 10.39 15.45 4.44
CA LEU A 363 11.51 14.72 5.03
C LEU A 363 12.75 15.59 5.27
N SER A 364 12.85 16.76 4.66
CA SER A 364 14.00 17.67 4.80
C SER A 364 13.94 18.54 6.04
N ASP A 365 12.75 19.03 6.41
CA ASP A 365 12.55 19.96 7.52
C ASP A 365 11.66 19.42 8.65
N ARG A 366 11.12 18.21 8.48
CA ARG A 366 10.22 17.53 9.42
C ARG A 366 8.91 18.28 9.69
N LYS A 367 8.53 19.26 8.86
CA LYS A 367 7.21 19.88 8.98
C LYS A 367 6.15 18.85 8.61
N GLU A 368 5.05 18.89 9.37
CA GLU A 368 3.95 17.95 9.24
C GLU A 368 2.63 18.71 9.09
N HIS A 369 1.71 18.15 8.33
CA HIS A 369 0.31 18.60 8.29
C HIS A 369 -0.64 17.41 8.27
N ALA A 370 -1.86 17.65 8.73
CA ALA A 370 -2.92 16.65 8.68
C ALA A 370 -3.39 16.48 7.23
N LEU A 371 -3.40 15.23 6.75
CA LEU A 371 -4.03 14.86 5.49
C LEU A 371 -5.52 14.60 5.67
N THR A 372 -5.91 14.13 6.86
CA THR A 372 -7.30 13.90 7.24
C THR A 372 -7.58 14.49 8.61
N ASP A 373 -8.84 14.88 8.83
CA ASP A 373 -9.37 15.27 10.15
C ASP A 373 -10.73 14.60 10.38
N VAL A 374 -10.69 13.28 10.65
CA VAL A 374 -11.90 12.50 10.89
C VAL A 374 -12.40 12.70 12.32
N SER A 375 -13.72 12.60 12.51
CA SER A 375 -14.34 12.76 13.83
C SER A 375 -14.19 11.54 14.74
N VAL A 376 -14.41 11.72 16.04
CA VAL A 376 -14.53 10.61 17.00
C VAL A 376 -15.54 9.57 16.51
N GLY A 377 -15.18 8.29 16.60
CA GLY A 377 -15.96 7.20 16.01
C GLY A 377 -15.67 6.95 14.53
N HIS A 378 -14.61 7.54 13.97
CA HIS A 378 -14.10 7.25 12.63
C HIS A 378 -12.58 7.00 12.66
N ALA A 379 -12.05 6.45 11.56
CA ALA A 379 -10.63 6.22 11.35
C ALA A 379 -10.26 6.36 9.87
N ALA A 380 -9.12 7.00 9.59
CA ALA A 380 -8.47 7.02 8.28
C ALA A 380 -7.15 6.22 8.32
N MET A 381 -6.95 5.31 7.37
CA MET A 381 -5.81 4.37 7.34
C MET A 381 -5.37 4.00 5.91
N HIS A 382 -4.23 3.29 5.81
CA HIS A 382 -3.70 2.68 4.59
C HIS A 382 -3.54 3.67 3.42
N ALA A 383 -2.59 4.59 3.54
CA ALA A 383 -2.35 5.60 2.54
C ALA A 383 -1.43 5.10 1.39
N PHE A 384 -1.81 5.43 0.15
CA PHE A 384 -1.13 5.07 -1.09
C PHE A 384 -0.93 6.34 -1.94
N TRP A 385 0.31 6.77 -2.13
CA TRP A 385 0.59 7.87 -3.05
C TRP A 385 0.27 7.48 -4.50
N GLN A 386 -0.38 8.38 -5.22
CA GLN A 386 -0.54 8.28 -6.66
C GLN A 386 0.84 8.35 -7.33
N PRO A 387 1.22 7.36 -8.17
CA PRO A 387 2.42 7.43 -8.97
C PRO A 387 2.40 8.64 -9.91
N ARG A 388 3.57 9.21 -10.18
CA ARG A 388 3.77 10.27 -11.17
C ARG A 388 4.95 9.92 -12.08
N GLU A 389 4.90 10.39 -13.31
CA GLU A 389 6.05 10.29 -14.21
C GLU A 389 7.22 11.10 -13.64
N ARG A 390 8.41 10.50 -13.61
CA ARG A 390 9.65 11.21 -13.23
C ARG A 390 9.77 12.49 -14.06
N GLY A 391 9.79 13.64 -13.39
CA GLY A 391 9.93 14.95 -14.03
C GLY A 391 8.67 15.83 -14.02
N GLN A 392 7.53 15.35 -13.50
CA GLN A 392 6.37 16.18 -13.17
C GLN A 392 6.35 16.65 -11.70
N ASP A 393 7.45 16.42 -10.98
CA ASP A 393 7.59 16.77 -9.57
C ASP A 393 7.98 18.26 -9.45
N SER A 394 6.98 19.14 -9.31
CA SER A 394 7.20 20.53 -8.94
C SER A 394 6.97 20.76 -7.44
N LEU A 395 7.87 21.60 -6.90
CA LEU A 395 8.08 22.04 -5.52
C LEU A 395 6.83 21.99 -4.60
N PHE A 396 6.74 20.90 -3.86
CA PHE A 396 5.78 20.72 -2.78
C PHE A 396 6.16 21.47 -1.49
N CYS A 397 7.45 21.48 -1.10
CA CYS A 397 7.83 21.98 0.24
C CYS A 397 7.74 23.52 0.35
N SER A 398 7.44 24.28 -0.71
CA SER A 398 7.17 25.72 -0.61
C SER A 398 5.69 26.09 -0.42
N ALA A 399 4.75 25.28 -0.93
CA ALA A 399 3.34 25.67 -1.00
C ALA A 399 2.53 25.42 0.28
N LEU A 400 2.99 24.53 1.16
CA LEU A 400 2.33 24.20 2.43
C LEU A 400 3.01 24.86 3.65
N GLY A 401 3.97 25.75 3.39
CA GLY A 401 4.77 26.43 4.41
C GLY A 401 4.30 27.85 4.75
N GLU A 402 3.19 28.32 4.19
CA GLU A 402 2.60 29.65 4.43
C GLU A 402 1.29 29.59 5.22
#